data_AF-A0A938GTW5-F1
#
_entry.id   AF-A0A938GTW5-F1
#
_cell.length_a   1.000
_cell.length_b   1.000
_cell.length_c   1.000
_cell.angle_alpha   90.00
_cell.angle_beta   90.00
_cell.angle_gamma   90.00
#
_symmetry.space_group_name_H-M   'P 1'
#
loop_
_entity.id
_entity.type
_entity.pdbx_description
1 polymer ?
#
loop_
_entity_poly.entity_id
_entity_poly.type
_entity_poly.pdbx_seq_one_letter_code
_entity_poly.pdbx_strand_id
1 'polypeptide(L)'
;MSVVDYLVVALYFAAIVAVGASFSRSQKSLKEYFLGGNNVPWWAAAASGIATLVSAVSYLSAPGVAATGNYTLHQYRLGLPLAIFLLCWVMLPFFHRQQRYSIYEYFEERFDLKARLCASGLFVLLKVCYIGLATYAPALVIQKMFGWSVWPVVLFVGGVTTVYTMLGGIKAVIWTDTLQLVILMGGLVAVGGVLLGRIDGGLSEVIAVGAAHDKFKFFDFSFDLTTRYTFWGGLVGGAFFLLTQYGVDQAELQRFMATRSLRDGNLSLIVTLLATFAFGLFVFFIGTMLFVFYTQQPAKGGLAVTSNEIFPKFILEELPVGLKGLLVAGVLSAAMSTISAVLNSVTTVGVADFYNRFAAQPASVALAKRVTLALGLIGTLLAGFAGSLGNILELGMTLNSFFGGPLVGLFLLGMLSKRAKANAGFVGLLVGLGVAIWMGS
;
A
#
# COMPACT_ATOMS: atom_id res chain seq x y z
N MET A 1 4.79 -4.26 -27.59
CA MET A 1 3.74 -3.26 -27.36
C MET A 1 3.64 -2.36 -28.60
N SER A 2 2.47 -1.81 -28.88
CA SER A 2 2.28 -0.87 -30.01
C SER A 2 2.71 0.56 -29.63
N VAL A 3 2.85 1.44 -30.62
CA VAL A 3 3.13 2.87 -30.40
C VAL A 3 2.06 3.53 -29.52
N VAL A 4 0.79 3.17 -29.69
CA VAL A 4 -0.32 3.70 -28.88
C VAL A 4 -0.14 3.34 -27.40
N ASP A 5 0.29 2.12 -27.10
CA ASP A 5 0.54 1.71 -25.72
C ASP A 5 1.65 2.54 -25.06
N TYR A 6 2.73 2.83 -25.80
CA TYR A 6 3.82 3.68 -25.31
C TYR A 6 3.36 5.14 -25.10
N LEU A 7 2.51 5.67 -25.99
CA LEU A 7 1.94 7.01 -25.83
C LEU A 7 1.06 7.11 -24.58
N VAL A 8 0.26 6.08 -24.27
CA VAL A 8 -0.55 6.04 -23.03
C VAL A 8 0.35 6.09 -21.80
N VAL A 9 1.44 5.32 -21.77
CA VAL A 9 2.41 5.32 -20.66
C VAL A 9 3.12 6.68 -20.56
N ALA A 10 3.52 7.27 -21.69
CA ALA A 10 4.17 8.58 -21.71
C ALA A 10 3.24 9.70 -21.21
N LEU A 11 1.97 9.70 -21.62
CA LEU A 11 0.96 10.66 -21.16
C LEU A 11 0.71 10.52 -19.65
N TYR A 12 0.65 9.29 -19.15
CA TYR A 12 0.58 9.01 -17.72
C TYR A 12 1.73 9.69 -16.95
N PHE A 13 2.98 9.46 -17.36
CA PHE A 13 4.14 10.06 -16.69
C PHE A 13 4.13 11.58 -16.78
N ALA A 14 3.78 12.14 -17.95
CA ALA A 14 3.66 13.59 -18.13
C ALA A 14 2.64 14.20 -17.16
N ALA A 15 1.47 13.54 -16.99
CA ALA A 15 0.44 14.00 -16.08
C ALA A 15 0.90 13.95 -14.61
N ILE A 16 1.56 12.88 -14.18
CA ILE A 16 2.07 12.74 -12.80
C ILE A 16 3.16 13.77 -12.50
N VAL A 17 4.10 13.97 -13.42
CA VAL A 17 5.15 14.98 -13.27
C VAL A 17 4.54 16.38 -13.21
N ALA A 18 3.57 16.69 -14.06
CA ALA A 18 2.89 17.99 -14.05
C ALA A 18 2.15 18.26 -12.73
N VAL A 19 1.38 17.29 -12.24
CA VAL A 19 0.68 17.39 -10.94
C VAL A 19 1.69 17.56 -9.80
N GLY A 20 2.71 16.71 -9.73
CA GLY A 20 3.72 16.79 -8.67
C GLY A 20 4.50 18.10 -8.68
N ALA A 21 4.89 18.59 -9.86
CA ALA A 21 5.60 19.86 -10.02
C ALA A 21 4.74 21.07 -9.62
N SER A 22 3.43 21.02 -9.79
CA SER A 22 2.51 22.12 -9.45
C SER A 22 2.55 22.50 -7.96
N PHE A 23 2.85 21.54 -7.07
CA PHE A 23 2.94 21.77 -5.63
C PHE A 23 4.32 22.23 -5.15
N SER A 24 5.34 22.27 -6.03
CA SER A 24 6.73 22.56 -5.66
C SER A 24 6.93 23.92 -4.98
N ARG A 25 6.21 24.95 -5.45
CA ARG A 25 6.30 26.34 -4.97
C ARG A 25 5.53 26.59 -3.67
N SER A 26 4.67 25.67 -3.25
CA SER A 26 3.88 25.82 -2.03
C SER A 26 4.63 25.45 -0.76
N GLN A 27 5.78 24.77 -0.86
CA GLN A 27 6.51 24.20 0.28
C GLN A 27 7.33 25.25 1.06
N LYS A 28 6.67 26.01 1.94
CA LYS A 28 7.29 27.12 2.72
C LYS A 28 7.68 26.75 4.16
N SER A 29 7.18 25.64 4.70
CA SER A 29 7.47 25.19 6.07
C SER A 29 7.44 23.66 6.16
N LEU A 30 8.00 23.09 7.23
CA LEU A 30 7.89 21.63 7.47
C LEU A 30 6.44 21.19 7.63
N LYS A 31 5.58 22.01 8.24
CA LYS A 31 4.13 21.74 8.35
C LYS A 31 3.46 21.65 6.99
N GLU A 32 3.84 22.52 6.06
CA GLU A 32 3.34 22.46 4.69
C GLU A 32 3.86 21.21 3.95
N TYR A 33 5.14 20.88 4.14
CA TYR A 33 5.80 19.77 3.48
C TYR A 33 5.35 18.38 3.96
N PHE A 34 5.19 18.20 5.28
CA PHE A 34 4.82 16.92 5.89
C PHE A 34 3.32 16.78 6.14
N LEU A 35 2.58 17.85 6.42
CA LEU A 35 1.16 17.77 6.78
C LEU A 35 0.24 18.53 5.82
N GLY A 36 0.78 19.11 4.74
CA GLY A 36 -0.02 19.86 3.77
C GLY A 36 -0.73 21.07 4.38
N GLY A 37 -0.19 21.62 5.48
CA GLY A 37 -0.81 22.72 6.20
C GLY A 37 -2.14 22.35 6.87
N ASN A 38 -2.44 21.06 7.04
CA ASN A 38 -3.73 20.54 7.53
C ASN A 38 -4.92 21.04 6.68
N ASN A 39 -4.75 21.16 5.37
CA ASN A 39 -5.77 21.72 4.47
C ASN A 39 -6.11 20.79 3.29
N VAL A 40 -5.76 19.50 3.41
CA VAL A 40 -6.10 18.52 2.39
C VAL A 40 -7.60 18.19 2.48
N PRO A 41 -8.35 18.22 1.37
CA PRO A 41 -9.74 17.77 1.34
C PRO A 41 -9.84 16.29 1.73
N TRP A 42 -10.81 15.93 2.57
CA TRP A 42 -10.98 14.56 3.07
C TRP A 42 -11.07 13.51 1.94
N TRP A 43 -11.71 13.85 0.82
CA TRP A 43 -11.90 12.92 -0.29
C TRP A 43 -10.60 12.63 -1.05
N ALA A 44 -9.69 13.61 -1.11
CA ALA A 44 -8.38 13.45 -1.75
C ALA A 44 -7.47 12.59 -0.85
N ALA A 45 -7.49 12.85 0.47
CA ALA A 45 -6.82 11.98 1.43
C ALA A 45 -7.37 10.55 1.37
N ALA A 46 -8.68 10.38 1.20
CA ALA A 46 -9.31 9.07 1.06
C ALA A 46 -8.85 8.34 -0.20
N ALA A 47 -8.89 9.02 -1.35
CA ALA A 47 -8.43 8.50 -2.64
C ALA A 47 -6.95 8.08 -2.57
N SER A 48 -6.11 8.89 -1.92
CA SER A 48 -4.70 8.58 -1.72
C SER A 48 -4.47 7.35 -0.85
N GLY A 49 -5.23 7.19 0.23
CA GLY A 49 -5.20 5.98 1.05
C GLY A 49 -5.67 4.72 0.28
N ILE A 50 -6.66 4.84 -0.61
CA ILE A 50 -7.10 3.72 -1.46
C ILE A 50 -5.99 3.33 -2.43
N ALA A 51 -5.40 4.31 -3.12
CA ALA A 51 -4.33 4.07 -4.10
C ALA A 51 -3.11 3.37 -3.49
N THR A 52 -2.70 3.80 -2.28
CA THR A 52 -1.46 3.32 -1.65
C THR A 52 -1.51 1.86 -1.29
N LEU A 53 -2.68 1.35 -0.90
CA LEU A 53 -2.86 -0.03 -0.46
C LEU A 53 -3.04 -1.02 -1.60
N VAL A 54 -3.29 -0.52 -2.82
CA VAL A 54 -3.23 -1.34 -4.02
C VAL A 54 -1.80 -1.32 -4.53
N SER A 55 -1.00 -2.27 -4.08
CA SER A 55 0.36 -2.45 -4.60
C SER A 55 0.33 -3.02 -6.02
N ALA A 56 1.37 -2.73 -6.81
CA ALA A 56 1.54 -3.28 -8.15
C ALA A 56 1.51 -4.81 -8.18
N VAL A 57 2.03 -5.45 -7.13
CA VAL A 57 2.00 -6.91 -7.03
C VAL A 57 0.58 -7.40 -6.79
N SER A 58 -0.13 -6.84 -5.81
CA SER A 58 -1.53 -7.22 -5.54
C SER A 58 -2.45 -6.94 -6.73
N TYR A 59 -2.19 -5.86 -7.47
CA TYR A 59 -2.94 -5.49 -8.67
C TYR A 59 -2.88 -6.58 -9.75
N LEU A 60 -1.75 -7.28 -9.87
CA LEU A 60 -1.54 -8.33 -10.87
C LEU A 60 -1.83 -9.74 -10.36
N SER A 61 -1.55 -10.02 -9.08
CA SER A 61 -1.70 -11.37 -8.52
C SER A 61 -3.09 -11.66 -7.98
N ALA A 62 -3.79 -10.67 -7.42
CA ALA A 62 -5.06 -10.90 -6.73
C ALA A 62 -6.17 -11.51 -7.63
N PRO A 63 -6.35 -11.08 -8.90
CA PRO A 63 -7.30 -11.76 -9.78
C PRO A 63 -6.96 -13.24 -9.97
N GLY A 64 -5.69 -13.59 -10.09
CA GLY A 64 -5.27 -14.98 -10.26
C GLY A 64 -5.43 -15.82 -8.99
N VAL A 65 -5.21 -15.24 -7.79
CA VAL A 65 -5.53 -15.90 -6.51
C VAL A 65 -7.01 -16.25 -6.43
N ALA A 66 -7.89 -15.33 -6.84
CA ALA A 66 -9.33 -15.60 -6.92
C ALA A 66 -9.69 -16.61 -8.02
N ALA A 67 -8.98 -16.58 -9.16
CA ALA A 67 -9.19 -17.53 -10.26
C ALA A 67 -8.83 -18.97 -9.87
N THR A 68 -7.84 -19.18 -9.00
CA THR A 68 -7.49 -20.53 -8.49
C THR A 68 -8.17 -20.88 -7.17
N GLY A 69 -8.69 -19.89 -6.44
CA GLY A 69 -9.31 -20.05 -5.13
C GLY A 69 -10.77 -19.62 -5.09
N ASN A 70 -11.17 -19.04 -3.95
CA ASN A 70 -12.49 -18.48 -3.67
C ASN A 70 -12.36 -17.21 -2.79
N TYR A 71 -13.46 -16.70 -2.25
CA TYR A 71 -13.51 -15.39 -1.59
C TYR A 71 -13.15 -15.44 -0.10
N THR A 72 -12.79 -16.60 0.45
CA THR A 72 -12.40 -16.76 1.87
C THR A 72 -11.25 -15.86 2.30
N LEU A 73 -10.35 -15.49 1.37
CA LEU A 73 -9.30 -14.51 1.64
C LEU A 73 -9.88 -13.19 2.15
N HIS A 74 -11.06 -12.75 1.68
CA HIS A 74 -11.67 -11.50 2.14
C HIS A 74 -12.13 -11.51 3.60
N GLN A 75 -12.10 -12.66 4.29
CA GLN A 75 -12.49 -12.71 5.70
C GLN A 75 -11.62 -11.84 6.62
N TYR A 76 -10.38 -11.51 6.25
CA TYR A 76 -9.60 -10.53 7.05
C TYR A 76 -10.27 -9.14 7.10
N ARG A 77 -11.23 -8.86 6.20
CA ARG A 77 -12.03 -7.64 6.22
C ARG A 77 -13.17 -7.68 7.24
N LEU A 78 -13.48 -8.83 7.84
CA LEU A 78 -14.46 -8.94 8.93
C LEU A 78 -14.03 -8.16 10.17
N GLY A 79 -12.72 -7.93 10.36
CA GLY A 79 -12.20 -7.03 11.39
C GLY A 79 -12.48 -5.54 11.16
N LEU A 80 -13.08 -5.14 10.02
CA LEU A 80 -13.37 -3.74 9.68
C LEU A 80 -14.13 -2.98 10.77
N PRO A 81 -15.26 -3.47 11.32
CA PRO A 81 -16.02 -2.72 12.31
C PRO A 81 -15.19 -2.43 13.58
N LEU A 82 -14.45 -3.42 14.06
CA LEU A 82 -13.58 -3.28 15.23
C LEU A 82 -12.42 -2.33 14.96
N ALA A 83 -11.79 -2.44 13.78
CA ALA A 83 -10.72 -1.55 13.37
C ALA A 83 -11.21 -0.10 13.24
N ILE A 84 -12.35 0.15 12.57
CA ILE A 84 -12.94 1.49 12.45
C ILE A 84 -13.22 2.08 13.83
N PHE A 85 -13.80 1.30 14.74
CA PHE A 85 -14.05 1.75 16.11
C PHE A 85 -12.76 2.21 16.80
N LEU A 86 -11.73 1.36 16.84
CA LEU A 86 -10.46 1.68 17.50
C LEU A 86 -9.72 2.83 16.81
N LEU A 87 -9.69 2.86 15.49
CA LEU A 87 -9.03 3.92 14.72
C LEU A 87 -9.72 5.27 14.92
N CYS A 88 -11.05 5.34 14.75
CA CYS A 88 -11.77 6.61 14.77
C CYS A 88 -12.06 7.14 16.17
N TRP A 89 -12.18 6.27 17.18
CA TRP A 89 -12.53 6.69 18.54
C TRP A 89 -11.32 6.77 19.48
N VAL A 90 -10.27 5.98 19.23
CA VAL A 90 -9.09 5.95 20.10
C VAL A 90 -7.90 6.62 19.42
N MET A 91 -7.46 6.08 18.27
CA MET A 91 -6.15 6.42 17.71
C MET A 91 -6.15 7.78 17.00
N LEU A 92 -7.05 8.02 16.06
CA LEU A 92 -7.06 9.27 15.29
C LEU A 92 -7.36 10.52 16.16
N PRO A 93 -8.31 10.49 17.12
CA PRO A 93 -8.51 11.60 18.05
C PRO A 93 -7.26 11.86 18.90
N PHE A 94 -6.52 10.81 19.27
CA PHE A 94 -5.27 10.93 20.01
C PHE A 94 -4.22 11.68 19.18
N PHE A 95 -3.93 11.23 17.96
CA PHE A 95 -2.92 11.86 17.11
C PHE A 95 -3.30 13.27 16.67
N HIS A 96 -4.59 13.53 16.41
CA HIS A 96 -5.07 14.86 16.05
C HIS A 96 -4.87 15.88 17.17
N ARG A 97 -4.90 15.48 18.45
CA ARG A 97 -4.59 16.39 19.57
C ARG A 97 -3.10 16.69 19.71
N GLN A 98 -2.24 15.73 19.36
CA GLN A 98 -0.79 15.84 19.54
C GLN A 98 -0.13 16.77 18.51
N GLN A 99 -0.68 16.88 17.29
CA GLN A 99 -0.16 17.75 16.21
C GLN A 99 1.35 17.59 15.93
N ARG A 100 1.88 16.38 16.19
CA ARG A 100 3.28 15.99 15.94
C ARG A 100 3.49 15.62 14.48
N TYR A 101 4.74 15.66 14.01
CA TYR A 101 5.07 15.24 12.65
C TYR A 101 5.18 13.73 12.57
N SER A 102 5.89 13.13 13.53
CA SER A 102 6.00 11.68 13.65
C SER A 102 5.06 11.16 14.74
N ILE A 103 4.40 10.04 14.45
CA ILE A 103 3.53 9.37 15.42
C ILE A 103 4.34 8.72 16.55
N TYR A 104 5.64 8.49 16.33
CA TYR A 104 6.56 7.86 17.29
C TYR A 104 7.10 8.83 18.33
N GLU A 105 6.97 10.15 18.12
CA GLU A 105 7.30 11.18 19.14
C GLU A 105 6.59 10.90 20.47
N TYR A 106 5.38 10.36 20.36
CA TYR A 106 4.57 9.93 21.48
C TYR A 106 5.30 9.00 22.46
N PHE A 107 6.14 8.09 21.97
CA PHE A 107 6.79 7.10 22.82
C PHE A 107 7.82 7.71 23.76
N GLU A 108 8.42 8.85 23.42
CA GLU A 108 9.35 9.51 24.33
C GLU A 108 8.62 10.15 25.51
N GLU A 109 7.48 10.78 25.26
CA GLU A 109 6.65 11.36 26.33
C GLU A 109 5.99 10.27 27.19
N ARG A 110 5.55 9.18 26.57
CA ARG A 110 4.83 8.11 27.26
C ARG A 110 5.76 7.13 27.97
N PHE A 111 6.90 6.82 27.37
CA PHE A 111 7.84 5.82 27.85
C PHE A 111 9.22 6.46 28.03
N ASP A 112 10.09 6.34 27.04
CA ASP A 112 11.43 6.93 27.03
C ASP A 112 11.95 7.12 25.60
N LEU A 113 13.07 7.82 25.50
CA LEU A 113 13.74 8.07 24.22
C LEU A 113 14.14 6.76 23.51
N LYS A 114 14.43 5.68 24.26
CA LYS A 114 14.82 4.38 23.67
C LYS A 114 13.65 3.77 22.91
N ALA A 115 12.44 3.78 23.47
CA ALA A 115 11.24 3.30 22.81
C ALA A 115 10.95 4.09 21.52
N ARG A 116 11.05 5.43 21.57
CA ARG A 116 10.90 6.29 20.38
C ARG A 116 11.91 5.92 19.29
N LEU A 117 13.20 5.97 19.60
CA LEU A 117 14.26 5.74 18.59
C LEU A 117 14.25 4.31 18.04
N CYS A 118 13.93 3.32 18.87
CA CYS A 118 13.81 1.94 18.42
C CYS A 118 12.65 1.78 17.43
N ALA A 119 11.45 2.27 17.77
CA ALA A 119 10.29 2.22 16.89
C ALA A 119 10.52 3.00 15.59
N SER A 120 11.01 4.24 15.67
CA SER A 120 11.29 5.08 14.50
C SER A 120 12.40 4.50 13.63
N GLY A 121 13.46 3.96 14.23
CA GLY A 121 14.59 3.38 13.50
C GLY A 121 14.21 2.12 12.74
N LEU A 122 13.44 1.23 13.39
CA LEU A 122 12.88 0.04 12.75
C LEU A 122 11.92 0.42 11.62
N PHE A 123 11.04 1.41 11.83
CA PHE A 123 10.16 1.91 10.77
C PHE A 123 10.98 2.37 9.55
N VAL A 124 11.94 3.28 9.75
CA VAL A 124 12.74 3.85 8.66
C VAL A 124 13.52 2.76 7.93
N LEU A 125 14.21 1.88 8.65
CA LEU A 125 15.00 0.80 8.06
C LEU A 125 14.13 -0.09 7.16
N LEU A 126 13.02 -0.60 7.70
CA LEU A 126 12.16 -1.55 6.99
C LEU A 126 11.45 -0.91 5.81
N LYS A 127 10.98 0.34 5.97
CA LYS A 127 10.29 1.08 4.92
C LYS A 127 11.23 1.50 3.79
N VAL A 128 12.49 1.81 4.08
CA VAL A 128 13.50 2.06 3.02
C VAL A 128 13.81 0.79 2.24
N CYS A 129 13.93 -0.38 2.90
CA CYS A 129 14.03 -1.66 2.20
C CYS A 129 12.79 -1.94 1.34
N TYR A 130 11.60 -1.61 1.86
CA TYR A 130 10.35 -1.79 1.15
C TYR A 130 10.25 -0.92 -0.12
N ILE A 131 10.83 0.28 -0.15
CA ILE A 131 10.94 1.09 -1.39
C ILE A 131 11.68 0.29 -2.49
N GLY A 132 12.77 -0.40 -2.13
CA GLY A 132 13.52 -1.23 -3.07
C GLY A 132 12.66 -2.36 -3.66
N LEU A 133 11.92 -3.07 -2.81
CA LEU A 133 11.00 -4.15 -3.24
C LEU A 133 9.85 -3.61 -4.10
N ALA A 134 9.22 -2.51 -3.66
CA ALA A 134 8.11 -1.87 -4.35
C ALA A 134 8.51 -1.29 -5.72
N THR A 135 9.79 -0.97 -5.91
CA THR A 135 10.33 -0.52 -7.20
C THR A 135 10.72 -1.70 -8.10
N TYR A 136 11.34 -2.74 -7.55
CA TYR A 136 11.84 -3.88 -8.32
C TYR A 136 10.74 -4.83 -8.81
N ALA A 137 9.78 -5.17 -7.94
CA ALA A 137 8.71 -6.11 -8.26
C ALA A 137 7.90 -5.75 -9.52
N PRO A 138 7.37 -4.52 -9.70
CA PRO A 138 6.66 -4.14 -10.93
C PRO A 138 7.56 -4.19 -12.17
N ALA A 139 8.84 -3.81 -12.05
CA ALA A 139 9.78 -3.85 -13.16
C ALA A 139 10.04 -5.29 -13.65
N LEU A 140 10.13 -6.25 -12.72
CA LEU A 140 10.24 -7.67 -13.04
C LEU A 140 9.00 -8.19 -13.79
N VAL A 141 7.79 -7.78 -13.37
CA VAL A 141 6.58 -8.19 -14.08
C VAL A 141 6.53 -7.58 -15.47
N ILE A 142 6.86 -6.30 -15.63
CA ILE A 142 6.92 -5.65 -16.95
C ILE A 142 7.96 -6.33 -17.85
N GLN A 143 9.11 -6.74 -17.31
CA GLN A 143 10.09 -7.53 -18.06
C GLN A 143 9.48 -8.84 -18.56
N LYS A 144 8.85 -9.62 -17.68
CA LYS A 144 8.25 -10.91 -18.07
C LYS A 144 7.14 -10.74 -19.12
N MET A 145 6.36 -9.68 -19.00
CA MET A 145 5.22 -9.44 -19.90
C MET A 145 5.64 -8.86 -21.25
N PHE A 146 6.54 -7.88 -21.26
CA PHE A 146 6.82 -7.05 -22.43
C PHE A 146 8.28 -7.04 -22.86
N GLY A 147 9.16 -7.76 -22.16
CA GLY A 147 10.59 -7.86 -22.47
C GLY A 147 11.40 -6.61 -22.11
N TRP A 148 10.85 -5.66 -21.34
CA TRP A 148 11.60 -4.46 -20.96
C TRP A 148 12.73 -4.81 -20.00
N SER A 149 13.88 -4.18 -20.16
CA SER A 149 14.97 -4.34 -19.18
C SER A 149 14.54 -3.75 -17.83
N VAL A 150 14.79 -4.49 -16.74
CA VAL A 150 14.37 -4.13 -15.38
C VAL A 150 15.01 -2.81 -14.93
N TRP A 151 16.30 -2.64 -15.16
CA TRP A 151 17.06 -1.51 -14.63
C TRP A 151 16.60 -0.14 -15.14
N PRO A 152 16.37 0.07 -16.45
CA PRO A 152 15.76 1.31 -16.93
C PRO A 152 14.42 1.64 -16.27
N VAL A 153 13.56 0.64 -16.05
CA VAL A 153 12.27 0.83 -15.38
C VAL A 153 12.48 1.22 -13.92
N VAL A 154 13.35 0.51 -13.20
CA VAL A 154 13.68 0.79 -11.79
C VAL A 154 14.22 2.21 -11.63
N LEU A 155 15.22 2.60 -12.42
CA LEU A 155 15.85 3.92 -12.35
C LEU A 155 14.86 5.03 -12.70
N PHE A 156 14.03 4.82 -13.72
CA PHE A 156 13.05 5.80 -14.14
C PHE A 156 11.93 5.97 -13.11
N VAL A 157 11.33 4.87 -12.66
CA VAL A 157 10.23 4.88 -11.67
C VAL A 157 10.72 5.43 -10.33
N GLY A 158 11.86 4.94 -9.82
CA GLY A 158 12.45 5.41 -8.57
C GLY A 158 12.88 6.88 -8.65
N GLY A 159 13.51 7.28 -9.75
CA GLY A 159 13.96 8.65 -10.00
C GLY A 159 12.80 9.64 -10.09
N VAL A 160 11.83 9.40 -10.98
CA VAL A 160 10.65 10.26 -11.14
C VAL A 160 9.89 10.37 -9.83
N THR A 161 9.68 9.25 -9.14
CA THR A 161 8.95 9.23 -7.87
C THR A 161 9.64 10.02 -6.78
N THR A 162 10.96 9.85 -6.65
CA THR A 162 11.78 10.62 -5.70
C THR A 162 11.69 12.11 -5.99
N VAL A 163 11.81 12.51 -7.26
CA VAL A 163 11.82 13.93 -7.66
C VAL A 163 10.49 14.60 -7.34
N TYR A 164 9.34 14.05 -7.76
CA TYR A 164 8.07 14.73 -7.51
C TYR A 164 7.70 14.74 -6.02
N THR A 165 8.04 13.67 -5.29
CA THR A 165 7.82 13.59 -3.83
C THR A 165 8.67 14.63 -3.11
N MET A 166 9.94 14.74 -3.48
CA MET A 166 10.86 15.76 -2.94
C MET A 166 10.38 17.18 -3.22
N LEU A 167 9.90 17.44 -4.43
CA LEU A 167 9.52 18.80 -4.80
C LEU A 167 8.26 19.26 -4.09
N GLY A 168 7.22 18.42 -4.04
CA GLY A 168 5.87 18.82 -3.66
C GLY A 168 5.36 18.31 -2.30
N GLY A 169 6.13 17.51 -1.57
CA GLY A 169 5.75 17.02 -0.24
C GLY A 169 4.45 16.22 -0.23
N ILE A 170 3.78 16.13 0.91
CA ILE A 170 2.59 15.28 1.07
C ILE A 170 1.41 15.69 0.17
N LYS A 171 1.30 16.98 -0.19
CA LYS A 171 0.25 17.43 -1.12
C LYS A 171 0.46 16.84 -2.51
N ALA A 172 1.68 16.88 -3.03
CA ALA A 172 1.97 16.25 -4.31
C ALA A 172 1.64 14.76 -4.26
N VAL A 173 2.09 14.04 -3.22
CA VAL A 173 1.80 12.62 -3.02
C VAL A 173 0.29 12.35 -3.09
N ILE A 174 -0.51 13.07 -2.30
CA ILE A 174 -1.97 12.84 -2.25
C ILE A 174 -2.65 13.11 -3.59
N TRP A 175 -2.26 14.16 -4.30
CA TRP A 175 -2.87 14.53 -5.57
C TRP A 175 -2.41 13.64 -6.73
N THR A 176 -1.14 13.21 -6.75
CA THR A 176 -0.67 12.20 -7.70
C THR A 176 -1.36 10.87 -7.45
N ASP A 177 -1.51 10.45 -6.19
CA ASP A 177 -2.21 9.23 -5.81
C ASP A 177 -3.69 9.25 -6.26
N THR A 178 -4.35 10.41 -6.14
CA THR A 178 -5.74 10.58 -6.58
C THR A 178 -5.90 10.34 -8.09
N LEU A 179 -4.98 10.88 -8.90
CA LEU A 179 -4.95 10.63 -10.35
C LEU A 179 -4.60 9.16 -10.65
N GLN A 180 -3.64 8.62 -9.92
CA GLN A 180 -3.17 7.23 -10.02
C GLN A 180 -4.28 6.22 -9.74
N LEU A 181 -5.16 6.50 -8.77
CA LEU A 181 -6.33 5.68 -8.47
C LEU A 181 -7.27 5.59 -9.68
N VAL A 182 -7.51 6.70 -10.37
CA VAL A 182 -8.38 6.72 -11.56
C VAL A 182 -7.80 5.86 -12.67
N ILE A 183 -6.49 5.95 -12.91
CA ILE A 183 -5.79 5.15 -13.92
C ILE A 183 -5.84 3.67 -13.57
N LEU A 184 -5.57 3.35 -12.30
CA LEU A 184 -5.57 1.99 -11.77
C LEU A 184 -6.95 1.34 -11.87
N MET A 185 -7.99 2.02 -11.37
CA MET A 185 -9.37 1.53 -11.43
C MET A 185 -9.88 1.46 -12.88
N GLY A 186 -9.60 2.49 -13.69
CA GLY A 186 -9.95 2.52 -15.10
C GLY A 186 -9.33 1.37 -15.89
N GLY A 187 -8.07 1.03 -15.59
CA GLY A 187 -7.37 -0.12 -16.17
C GLY A 187 -8.08 -1.44 -15.87
N LEU A 188 -8.43 -1.71 -14.62
CA LEU A 188 -9.15 -2.94 -14.25
C LEU A 188 -10.57 -2.99 -14.80
N VAL A 189 -11.30 -1.87 -14.81
CA VAL A 189 -12.64 -1.81 -15.41
C VAL A 189 -12.58 -2.10 -16.91
N ALA A 190 -11.60 -1.53 -17.62
CA ALA A 190 -11.40 -1.80 -19.05
C ALA A 190 -11.05 -3.27 -19.31
N VAL A 191 -10.13 -3.85 -18.51
CA VAL A 191 -9.77 -5.27 -18.62
C VAL A 191 -10.98 -6.17 -18.33
N GLY A 192 -11.73 -5.88 -17.26
CA GLY A 192 -12.94 -6.62 -16.90
C GLY A 192 -14.02 -6.56 -17.97
N GLY A 193 -14.19 -5.41 -18.63
CA GLY A 193 -15.12 -5.24 -19.75
C GLY A 193 -14.72 -6.09 -20.97
N VAL A 194 -13.43 -6.10 -21.34
CA VAL A 194 -12.92 -6.97 -22.42
C VAL A 194 -13.11 -8.44 -22.05
N LEU A 195 -12.73 -8.83 -20.83
CA LEU A 195 -12.86 -10.20 -20.34
C LEU A 195 -14.31 -10.68 -20.37
N LEU A 196 -15.25 -9.87 -19.88
CA LEU A 196 -16.67 -10.20 -19.92
C LEU A 196 -17.19 -10.39 -21.34
N GLY A 197 -16.74 -9.57 -22.29
CA GLY A 197 -17.08 -9.70 -23.72
C GLY A 197 -16.46 -10.92 -24.41
N ARG A 198 -15.53 -11.62 -23.76
CA ARG A 198 -14.90 -12.86 -24.24
C ARG A 198 -15.48 -14.12 -23.60
N ILE A 199 -16.45 -13.98 -22.70
CA ILE A 199 -17.13 -15.10 -22.03
C ILE A 199 -18.48 -15.31 -22.70
N ASP A 200 -18.66 -16.50 -23.27
CA ASP A 200 -19.95 -16.89 -23.85
C ASP A 200 -21.00 -16.97 -22.73
N GLY A 201 -22.17 -16.35 -22.95
CA GLY A 201 -23.21 -16.21 -21.92
C GLY A 201 -23.01 -15.05 -20.93
N GLY A 202 -21.90 -14.31 -21.03
CA GLY A 202 -21.68 -13.05 -20.31
C GLY A 202 -21.80 -13.15 -18.80
N LEU A 203 -22.40 -12.13 -18.17
CA LEU A 203 -22.43 -12.00 -16.71
C LEU A 203 -23.22 -13.12 -16.02
N SER A 204 -24.32 -13.57 -16.63
CA SER A 204 -25.13 -14.68 -16.10
C SER A 204 -24.32 -15.96 -16.02
N GLU A 205 -23.49 -16.23 -17.03
CA GLU A 205 -22.62 -17.42 -17.04
C GLU A 205 -21.55 -17.32 -15.95
N VAL A 206 -20.93 -16.14 -15.78
CA VAL A 206 -19.94 -15.90 -14.72
C VAL A 206 -20.50 -16.22 -13.34
N ILE A 207 -21.74 -15.78 -13.07
CA ILE A 207 -22.41 -16.02 -11.80
C ILE A 207 -22.78 -17.51 -11.66
N ALA A 208 -23.37 -18.12 -12.68
CA ALA A 208 -23.80 -19.51 -12.64
C ALA A 208 -22.63 -20.48 -12.46
N VAL A 209 -21.60 -20.37 -13.30
CA VAL A 209 -20.41 -21.23 -13.24
C VAL A 209 -19.60 -20.94 -11.98
N GLY A 210 -19.46 -19.67 -11.60
CA GLY A 210 -18.77 -19.28 -10.37
C GLY A 210 -19.43 -19.86 -9.12
N ALA A 211 -20.76 -19.81 -9.03
CA ALA A 211 -21.51 -20.41 -7.94
C ALA A 211 -21.38 -21.94 -7.93
N ALA A 212 -21.48 -22.59 -9.08
CA ALA A 212 -21.35 -24.04 -9.21
C ALA A 212 -19.97 -24.59 -8.81
N HIS A 213 -18.93 -23.74 -8.77
CA HIS A 213 -17.56 -24.10 -8.38
C HIS A 213 -17.12 -23.44 -7.08
N ASP A 214 -18.08 -23.01 -6.23
CA ASP A 214 -17.82 -22.41 -4.92
C ASP A 214 -16.89 -21.17 -4.95
N LYS A 215 -16.81 -20.47 -6.09
CA LYS A 215 -15.95 -19.28 -6.23
C LYS A 215 -16.35 -18.19 -5.25
N PHE A 216 -17.65 -18.05 -4.99
CA PHE A 216 -18.20 -17.07 -4.07
C PHE A 216 -18.22 -17.52 -2.61
N LYS A 217 -17.61 -18.67 -2.26
CA LYS A 217 -17.46 -19.08 -0.86
C LYS A 217 -16.68 -17.99 -0.11
N PHE A 218 -17.38 -17.24 0.74
CA PHE A 218 -16.81 -16.14 1.51
C PHE A 218 -16.51 -16.59 2.94
N PHE A 219 -17.41 -17.35 3.56
CA PHE A 219 -17.30 -17.72 4.96
C PHE A 219 -16.70 -19.12 5.14
N ASP A 220 -15.77 -19.22 6.09
CA ASP A 220 -15.25 -20.46 6.62
C ASP A 220 -15.20 -20.36 8.16
N PHE A 221 -16.06 -21.10 8.84
CA PHE A 221 -16.22 -21.03 10.30
C PHE A 221 -15.36 -22.03 11.06
N SER A 222 -14.38 -22.66 10.40
CA SER A 222 -13.49 -23.64 11.03
C SER A 222 -12.71 -23.04 12.20
N PHE A 223 -12.50 -23.84 13.25
CA PHE A 223 -11.61 -23.53 14.38
C PHE A 223 -10.21 -24.13 14.21
N ASP A 224 -9.94 -24.76 13.06
CA ASP A 224 -8.62 -25.30 12.73
C ASP A 224 -7.61 -24.16 12.54
N LEU A 225 -6.58 -24.16 13.39
CA LEU A 225 -5.49 -23.17 13.37
C LEU A 225 -4.58 -23.31 12.15
N THR A 226 -4.65 -24.41 11.40
CA THR A 226 -3.90 -24.60 10.16
C THR A 226 -4.62 -24.02 8.94
N THR A 227 -5.91 -23.71 9.05
CA THR A 227 -6.70 -23.07 7.98
C THR A 227 -6.36 -21.58 7.89
N ARG A 228 -5.81 -21.15 6.74
CA ARG A 228 -5.24 -19.80 6.55
C ARG A 228 -6.23 -18.65 6.72
N TYR A 229 -7.47 -18.82 6.27
CA TYR A 229 -8.50 -17.79 6.34
C TYR A 229 -9.79 -18.37 6.93
N THR A 230 -10.04 -18.06 8.20
CA THR A 230 -11.28 -18.42 8.92
C THR A 230 -12.01 -17.15 9.36
N PHE A 231 -13.31 -17.27 9.66
CA PHE A 231 -14.14 -16.19 10.17
C PHE A 231 -13.54 -15.59 11.44
N TRP A 232 -13.10 -16.44 12.37
CA TRP A 232 -12.54 -16.03 13.66
C TRP A 232 -11.19 -15.34 13.51
N GLY A 233 -10.29 -15.92 12.69
CA GLY A 233 -9.01 -15.31 12.36
C GLY A 233 -9.19 -13.98 11.62
N GLY A 234 -10.20 -13.90 10.75
CA GLY A 234 -10.54 -12.68 10.02
C GLY A 234 -11.13 -11.57 10.89
N LEU A 235 -11.91 -11.92 11.91
CA LEU A 235 -12.48 -10.96 12.85
C LEU A 235 -11.40 -10.32 13.75
N VAL A 236 -10.56 -11.15 14.39
CA VAL A 236 -9.54 -10.67 15.33
C VAL A 236 -8.26 -10.28 14.60
N GLY A 237 -7.65 -11.22 13.88
CA GLY A 237 -6.41 -10.98 13.13
C GLY A 237 -6.57 -9.90 12.07
N GLY A 238 -7.72 -9.88 11.37
CA GLY A 238 -8.05 -8.82 10.43
C GLY A 238 -8.16 -7.43 11.07
N ALA A 239 -8.69 -7.32 12.29
CA ALA A 239 -8.74 -6.04 12.99
C ALA A 239 -7.33 -5.53 13.33
N PHE A 240 -6.44 -6.38 13.87
CA PHE A 240 -5.05 -6.02 14.15
C PHE A 240 -4.23 -5.75 12.89
N PHE A 241 -4.53 -6.44 11.79
CA PHE A 241 -3.95 -6.16 10.48
C PHE A 241 -4.34 -4.74 10.01
N LEU A 242 -5.61 -4.36 10.12
CA LEU A 242 -6.05 -3.01 9.77
C LEU A 242 -5.50 -1.95 10.73
N LEU A 243 -5.40 -2.21 12.03
CA LEU A 243 -4.72 -1.31 12.98
C LEU A 243 -3.24 -1.12 12.63
N THR A 244 -2.57 -2.18 12.18
CA THR A 244 -1.20 -2.09 11.68
C THR A 244 -1.12 -1.11 10.51
N GLN A 245 -1.97 -1.29 9.50
CA GLN A 245 -1.91 -0.52 8.26
C GLN A 245 -2.34 0.94 8.45
N TYR A 246 -3.35 1.23 9.27
CA TYR A 246 -3.97 2.56 9.32
C TYR A 246 -3.78 3.30 10.65
N GLY A 247 -3.39 2.58 11.71
CA GLY A 247 -3.29 3.12 13.05
C GLY A 247 -1.86 3.41 13.50
N VAL A 248 -0.88 2.66 12.99
CA VAL A 248 0.53 2.77 13.43
C VAL A 248 1.53 2.86 12.27
N ASP A 249 1.06 2.83 11.03
CA ASP A 249 1.88 3.11 9.86
C ASP A 249 1.86 4.61 9.58
N GLN A 250 3.01 5.27 9.71
CA GLN A 250 3.14 6.70 9.45
C GLN A 250 2.68 7.05 8.03
N ALA A 251 2.92 6.21 7.01
CA ALA A 251 2.57 6.55 5.63
C ALA A 251 1.06 6.75 5.44
N GLU A 252 0.24 5.87 6.04
CA GLU A 252 -1.21 5.97 5.98
C GLU A 252 -1.75 7.03 6.94
N LEU A 253 -1.35 6.96 8.21
CA LEU A 253 -1.92 7.80 9.26
C LEU A 253 -1.67 9.30 9.01
N GLN A 254 -0.51 9.64 8.45
CA GLN A 254 -0.12 11.03 8.17
C GLN A 254 -1.06 11.73 7.20
N ARG A 255 -1.70 11.00 6.27
CA ARG A 255 -2.68 11.57 5.33
C ARG A 255 -3.95 12.02 6.01
N PHE A 256 -4.44 11.20 6.95
CA PHE A 256 -5.64 11.54 7.72
C PHE A 256 -5.35 12.72 8.65
N MET A 257 -4.12 12.84 9.15
CA MET A 257 -3.67 14.01 9.92
C MET A 257 -3.51 15.28 9.08
N ALA A 258 -3.28 15.16 7.77
CA ALA A 258 -3.16 16.29 6.84
C ALA A 258 -4.53 16.95 6.48
N THR A 259 -5.64 16.39 6.98
CA THR A 259 -6.98 16.94 6.78
C THR A 259 -7.28 18.09 7.75
N ARG A 260 -8.35 18.85 7.47
CA ARG A 260 -8.71 20.09 8.19
C ARG A 260 -9.21 19.87 9.61
N SER A 261 -9.83 18.74 9.87
CA SER A 261 -10.48 18.45 11.14
C SER A 261 -10.47 16.95 11.43
N LEU A 262 -10.64 16.59 12.69
CA LEU A 262 -10.81 15.19 13.09
C LEU A 262 -11.97 14.51 12.35
N ARG A 263 -13.06 15.24 12.06
CA ARG A 263 -14.20 14.73 11.29
C ARG A 263 -13.77 14.35 9.88
N ASP A 264 -13.02 15.23 9.22
CA ASP A 264 -12.50 15.01 7.86
C ASP A 264 -11.52 13.83 7.83
N GLY A 265 -10.64 13.72 8.84
CA GLY A 265 -9.74 12.59 8.99
C GLY A 265 -10.48 11.26 9.19
N ASN A 266 -11.50 11.25 10.06
CA ASN A 266 -12.34 10.05 10.29
C ASN A 266 -13.11 9.66 9.02
N LEU A 267 -13.71 10.63 8.32
CA LEU A 267 -14.43 10.36 7.09
C LEU A 267 -13.50 9.82 6.01
N SER A 268 -12.30 10.40 5.88
CA SER A 268 -11.27 9.91 4.97
C SER A 268 -10.90 8.45 5.26
N LEU A 269 -10.61 8.13 6.52
CA LEU A 269 -10.23 6.78 6.95
C LEU A 269 -11.34 5.75 6.68
N ILE A 270 -12.58 6.07 7.05
CA ILE A 270 -13.74 5.17 6.86
C ILE A 270 -13.96 4.91 5.36
N VAL A 271 -13.94 5.95 4.55
CA VAL A 271 -14.12 5.82 3.10
C VAL A 271 -12.99 5.01 2.48
N THR A 272 -11.74 5.25 2.87
CA THR A 272 -10.60 4.42 2.40
C THR A 272 -10.81 2.95 2.71
N LEU A 273 -11.19 2.63 3.95
CA LEU A 273 -11.38 1.25 4.41
C LEU A 273 -12.49 0.52 3.65
N LEU A 274 -13.65 1.16 3.51
CA LEU A 274 -14.81 0.59 2.82
C LEU A 274 -14.58 0.49 1.30
N ALA A 275 -14.02 1.53 0.68
CA ALA A 275 -13.74 1.53 -0.74
C ALA A 275 -12.66 0.50 -1.11
N THR A 276 -11.62 0.33 -0.29
CA THR A 276 -10.61 -0.72 -0.51
C THR A 276 -11.21 -2.11 -0.38
N PHE A 277 -12.18 -2.32 0.52
CA PHE A 277 -12.90 -3.59 0.59
C PHE A 277 -13.72 -3.86 -0.68
N ALA A 278 -14.52 -2.88 -1.12
CA ALA A 278 -15.30 -2.98 -2.35
C ALA A 278 -14.43 -3.20 -3.59
N PHE A 279 -13.31 -2.48 -3.69
CA PHE A 279 -12.32 -2.66 -4.74
C PHE A 279 -11.72 -4.08 -4.72
N GLY A 280 -11.41 -4.62 -3.54
CA GLY A 280 -10.95 -5.99 -3.39
C GLY A 280 -11.96 -7.02 -3.94
N LEU A 281 -13.25 -6.87 -3.62
CA LEU A 281 -14.32 -7.72 -4.15
C LEU A 281 -14.40 -7.63 -5.69
N PHE A 282 -14.26 -6.43 -6.24
CA PHE A 282 -14.22 -6.23 -7.69
C PHE A 282 -13.04 -6.95 -8.36
N VAL A 283 -11.84 -6.86 -7.77
CA VAL A 283 -10.65 -7.59 -8.25
C VAL A 283 -10.85 -9.10 -8.19
N PHE A 284 -11.46 -9.61 -7.12
CA PHE A 284 -11.78 -11.04 -6.99
C PHE A 284 -12.85 -11.48 -7.99
N PHE A 285 -13.78 -10.60 -8.33
CA PHE A 285 -14.77 -10.86 -9.36
C PHE A 285 -14.14 -10.96 -10.75
N ILE A 286 -13.15 -10.13 -11.08
CA ILE A 286 -12.32 -10.32 -12.28
C ILE A 286 -11.63 -11.70 -12.25
N GLY A 287 -11.16 -12.16 -11.09
CA GLY A 287 -10.62 -13.52 -10.95
C GLY A 287 -11.64 -14.63 -11.22
N THR A 288 -12.88 -14.46 -10.76
CA THR A 288 -13.98 -15.38 -11.12
C THR A 288 -14.24 -15.38 -12.63
N MET A 289 -14.24 -14.21 -13.27
CA MET A 289 -14.34 -14.13 -14.73
C MET A 289 -13.19 -14.85 -15.44
N LEU A 290 -11.94 -14.69 -14.96
CA LEU A 290 -10.77 -15.38 -15.52
C LEU A 290 -10.92 -16.90 -15.42
N PHE A 291 -11.43 -17.39 -14.29
CA PHE A 291 -11.73 -18.82 -14.12
C PHE A 291 -12.70 -19.30 -15.20
N VAL A 292 -13.85 -18.63 -15.36
CA VAL A 292 -14.86 -19.02 -16.35
C VAL A 292 -14.33 -18.94 -17.78
N PHE A 293 -13.63 -17.86 -18.12
CA PHE A 293 -12.99 -17.69 -19.42
C PHE A 293 -12.03 -18.84 -19.76
N TYR A 294 -11.13 -19.20 -18.84
CA TYR A 294 -10.16 -20.27 -19.08
C TYR A 294 -10.79 -21.68 -19.05
N THR A 295 -11.94 -21.86 -18.40
CA THR A 295 -12.74 -23.09 -18.50
C THR A 295 -13.41 -23.21 -19.88
N GLN A 296 -13.89 -22.10 -20.46
CA GLN A 296 -14.46 -22.09 -21.81
C GLN A 296 -13.40 -22.16 -22.91
N GLN A 297 -12.16 -21.76 -22.61
CA GLN A 297 -11.04 -21.69 -23.57
C GLN A 297 -9.88 -22.63 -23.19
N PRO A 298 -10.09 -23.95 -23.06
CA PRO A 298 -9.05 -24.88 -22.59
C PRO A 298 -7.83 -24.94 -23.50
N ALA A 299 -8.01 -24.69 -24.81
CA ALA A 299 -6.94 -24.64 -25.80
C ALA A 299 -5.89 -23.55 -25.51
N LYS A 300 -6.24 -22.52 -24.74
CA LYS A 300 -5.31 -21.46 -24.32
C LYS A 300 -4.47 -21.86 -23.10
N GLY A 301 -4.40 -23.15 -22.77
CA GLY A 301 -3.60 -23.68 -21.65
C GLY A 301 -4.23 -23.50 -20.27
N GLY A 302 -5.50 -23.08 -20.21
CA GLY A 302 -6.30 -22.97 -18.99
C GLY A 302 -5.60 -22.24 -17.83
N LEU A 303 -5.84 -22.73 -16.61
CA LEU A 303 -5.22 -22.28 -15.35
C LEU A 303 -3.93 -23.04 -15.01
N ALA A 304 -3.26 -23.66 -15.99
CA ALA A 304 -2.03 -24.46 -15.77
C ALA A 304 -0.77 -23.62 -15.53
N VAL A 305 -0.93 -22.37 -15.08
CA VAL A 305 0.15 -21.44 -14.72
C VAL A 305 0.00 -21.04 -13.26
N THR A 306 1.03 -20.42 -12.68
CA THR A 306 0.92 -19.96 -11.29
C THR A 306 -0.15 -18.88 -11.15
N SER A 307 -0.76 -18.75 -9.97
CA SER A 307 -1.79 -17.72 -9.73
C SER A 307 -1.30 -16.30 -10.06
N ASN A 308 -0.02 -16.02 -9.88
CA ASN A 308 0.58 -14.73 -10.20
C ASN A 308 0.68 -14.44 -11.72
N GLU A 309 0.51 -15.46 -12.57
CA GLU A 309 0.70 -15.37 -14.02
C GLU A 309 -0.62 -15.39 -14.80
N ILE A 310 -1.72 -15.85 -14.21
CA ILE A 310 -3.04 -15.98 -14.89
C ILE A 310 -3.51 -14.65 -15.47
N PHE A 311 -3.51 -13.60 -14.66
CA PHE A 311 -3.97 -12.29 -15.11
C PHE A 311 -3.01 -11.64 -16.12
N PRO A 312 -1.68 -11.59 -15.88
CA PRO A 312 -0.72 -11.20 -16.91
C PRO A 312 -0.86 -11.93 -18.24
N LYS A 313 -1.11 -13.25 -18.22
CA LYS A 313 -1.32 -14.06 -19.41
C LYS A 313 -2.52 -13.57 -20.21
N PHE A 314 -3.68 -13.40 -19.57
CA PHE A 314 -4.88 -12.86 -20.21
C PHE A 314 -4.61 -11.49 -20.86
N ILE A 315 -3.87 -10.62 -20.18
CA ILE A 315 -3.49 -9.30 -20.73
C ILE A 315 -2.65 -9.44 -22.00
N LEU A 316 -1.69 -10.35 -22.04
CA LEU A 316 -0.81 -10.49 -23.20
C LEU A 316 -1.55 -11.05 -24.41
N GLU A 317 -2.43 -12.01 -24.17
CA GLU A 317 -3.12 -12.79 -25.20
C GLU A 317 -4.39 -12.08 -25.72
N GLU A 318 -5.15 -11.42 -24.85
CA GLU A 318 -6.53 -11.00 -25.17
C GLU A 318 -6.75 -9.50 -25.27
N LEU A 319 -5.91 -8.67 -24.62
CA LEU A 319 -6.13 -7.23 -24.60
C LEU A 319 -5.81 -6.58 -25.95
N PRO A 320 -6.66 -5.67 -26.45
CA PRO A 320 -6.37 -4.88 -27.65
C PRO A 320 -5.28 -3.84 -27.40
N VAL A 321 -4.80 -3.29 -28.51
CA VAL A 321 -3.87 -2.14 -28.53
C VAL A 321 -4.41 -0.97 -27.70
N GLY A 322 -3.55 -0.32 -26.93
CA GLY A 322 -3.86 0.81 -26.05
C GLY A 322 -4.17 0.37 -24.61
N LEU A 323 -4.93 -0.72 -24.43
CA LEU A 323 -5.26 -1.23 -23.10
C LEU A 323 -4.07 -1.89 -22.41
N LYS A 324 -3.12 -2.46 -23.17
CA LYS A 324 -1.86 -2.97 -22.60
C LYS A 324 -1.05 -1.81 -22.00
N GLY A 325 -0.98 -0.68 -22.70
CA GLY A 325 -0.38 0.56 -22.19
C GLY A 325 -1.08 1.10 -20.93
N LEU A 326 -2.41 1.10 -20.91
CA LEU A 326 -3.20 1.52 -19.74
C LEU A 326 -2.92 0.63 -18.53
N LEU A 327 -2.80 -0.69 -18.73
CA LEU A 327 -2.44 -1.60 -17.64
C LEU A 327 -1.02 -1.34 -17.13
N VAL A 328 -0.04 -1.18 -18.02
CA VAL A 328 1.34 -0.83 -17.62
C VAL A 328 1.34 0.47 -16.81
N ALA A 329 0.58 1.48 -17.26
CA ALA A 329 0.39 2.70 -16.49
C ALA A 329 -0.26 2.43 -15.12
N GLY A 330 -1.25 1.54 -15.02
CA GLY A 330 -1.87 1.12 -13.76
C GLY A 330 -0.91 0.41 -12.79
N VAL A 331 -0.06 -0.49 -13.29
CA VAL A 331 0.97 -1.19 -12.51
C VAL A 331 2.02 -0.20 -11.98
N LEU A 332 2.50 0.69 -12.86
CA LEU A 332 3.47 1.73 -12.49
C LEU A 332 2.85 2.76 -11.52
N SER A 333 1.59 3.11 -11.74
CA SER A 333 0.76 3.95 -10.86
C SER A 333 0.70 3.39 -9.44
N ALA A 334 0.32 2.11 -9.31
CA ALA A 334 0.29 1.40 -8.03
C ALA A 334 1.65 1.44 -7.31
N ALA A 335 2.74 1.14 -8.04
CA ALA A 335 4.08 1.16 -7.47
C ALA A 335 4.51 2.56 -7.00
N MET A 336 4.32 3.58 -7.85
CA MET A 336 4.74 4.95 -7.58
C MET A 336 3.96 5.57 -6.42
N SER A 337 2.67 5.25 -6.28
CA SER A 337 1.84 5.67 -5.14
C SER A 337 2.41 5.12 -3.83
N THR A 338 2.69 3.81 -3.78
CA THR A 338 3.32 3.17 -2.61
C THR A 338 4.70 3.76 -2.29
N ILE A 339 5.56 3.94 -3.30
CA ILE A 339 6.93 4.46 -3.10
C ILE A 339 6.89 5.88 -2.56
N SER A 340 6.06 6.77 -3.14
CA SER A 340 5.99 8.18 -2.73
C SER A 340 5.45 8.35 -1.31
N ALA A 341 4.42 7.57 -0.95
CA ALA A 341 3.86 7.48 0.40
C ALA A 341 4.93 7.14 1.44
N VAL A 342 5.64 6.04 1.17
CA VAL A 342 6.67 5.51 2.05
C VAL A 342 7.82 6.50 2.15
N LEU A 343 8.29 7.02 1.02
CA LEU A 343 9.38 8.00 0.96
C LEU A 343 9.07 9.28 1.76
N ASN A 344 7.85 9.80 1.65
CA ASN A 344 7.41 10.95 2.44
C ASN A 344 7.39 10.63 3.95
N SER A 345 6.87 9.46 4.31
CA SER A 345 6.77 9.02 5.71
C SER A 345 8.14 8.81 6.37
N VAL A 346 9.08 8.13 5.70
CA VAL A 346 10.43 7.92 6.24
C VAL A 346 11.24 9.21 6.30
N THR A 347 10.99 10.16 5.38
CA THR A 347 11.56 11.52 5.49
C THR A 347 11.01 12.22 6.74
N THR A 348 9.70 12.13 6.96
CA THR A 348 9.03 12.77 8.11
C THR A 348 9.59 12.23 9.43
N VAL A 349 9.67 10.91 9.55
CA VAL A 349 10.22 10.22 10.74
C VAL A 349 11.73 10.50 10.89
N GLY A 350 12.50 10.42 9.80
CA GLY A 350 13.92 10.75 9.78
C GLY A 350 14.22 12.16 10.28
N VAL A 351 13.44 13.15 9.81
CA VAL A 351 13.60 14.54 10.20
C VAL A 351 13.09 14.80 11.62
N ALA A 352 11.92 14.28 11.98
CA ALA A 352 11.31 14.55 13.28
C ALA A 352 12.03 13.83 14.43
N ASP A 353 12.34 12.54 14.27
CA ASP A 353 12.82 11.68 15.34
C ASP A 353 14.33 11.60 15.48
N PHE A 354 15.06 11.85 14.39
CA PHE A 354 16.52 11.83 14.42
C PHE A 354 17.10 13.23 14.28
N TYR A 355 16.76 13.98 13.22
CA TYR A 355 17.36 15.30 13.04
C TYR A 355 16.89 16.31 14.11
N ASN A 356 15.60 16.64 14.15
CA ASN A 356 15.05 17.65 15.05
C ASN A 356 15.21 17.30 16.53
N ARG A 357 15.30 16.00 16.84
CA ARG A 357 15.48 15.55 18.22
C ARG A 357 16.88 15.85 18.76
N PHE A 358 17.91 15.81 17.92
CA PHE A 358 19.31 15.99 18.34
C PHE A 358 19.96 17.29 17.85
N ALA A 359 19.38 17.96 16.84
CA ALA A 359 19.88 19.22 16.33
C ALA A 359 19.43 20.41 17.21
N ALA A 360 20.30 21.42 17.32
CA ALA A 360 20.02 22.65 18.05
C ALA A 360 18.99 23.55 17.33
N GLN A 361 18.84 23.41 16.01
CA GLN A 361 17.90 24.18 15.20
C GLN A 361 16.94 23.26 14.45
N PRO A 362 15.67 23.66 14.29
CA PRO A 362 14.70 22.86 13.55
C PRO A 362 15.13 22.74 12.08
N ALA A 363 14.83 21.59 11.46
CA ALA A 363 15.12 21.35 10.07
C ALA A 363 14.46 22.40 9.15
N SER A 364 15.19 22.82 8.13
CA SER A 364 14.62 23.59 7.03
C SER A 364 13.93 22.66 6.01
N VAL A 365 13.03 23.22 5.20
CA VAL A 365 12.44 22.48 4.06
C VAL A 365 13.52 21.97 3.11
N ALA A 366 14.60 22.75 2.89
CA ALA A 366 15.71 22.34 2.04
C ALA A 366 16.44 21.11 2.60
N LEU A 367 16.56 20.98 3.92
CA LEU A 367 17.07 19.76 4.53
C LEU A 367 16.11 18.59 4.33
N ALA A 368 14.82 18.77 4.60
CA ALA A 368 13.82 17.71 4.39
C ALA A 368 13.83 17.20 2.94
N LYS A 369 13.94 18.09 1.95
CA LYS A 369 14.10 17.74 0.53
C LYS A 369 15.37 16.93 0.25
N ARG A 370 16.52 17.33 0.82
CA ARG A 370 17.78 16.56 0.69
C ARG A 370 17.68 15.18 1.32
N VAL A 371 17.02 15.06 2.46
CA VAL A 371 16.75 13.77 3.11
C VAL A 371 15.86 12.90 2.22
N THR A 372 14.78 13.46 1.66
CA THR A 372 13.91 12.75 0.69
C THR A 372 14.71 12.25 -0.52
N LEU A 373 15.58 13.09 -1.08
CA LEU A 373 16.43 12.70 -2.21
C LEU A 373 17.38 11.55 -1.83
N ALA A 374 18.08 11.67 -0.71
CA ALA A 374 19.02 10.66 -0.24
C ALA A 374 18.32 9.31 0.00
N LEU A 375 17.17 9.30 0.69
CA LEU A 375 16.42 8.09 0.96
C LEU A 375 15.82 7.48 -0.31
N GLY A 376 15.38 8.30 -1.27
CA GLY A 376 14.89 7.82 -2.56
C GLY A 376 15.98 7.19 -3.42
N LEU A 377 17.18 7.77 -3.43
CA LEU A 377 18.36 7.19 -4.07
C LEU A 377 18.76 5.86 -3.41
N ILE A 378 18.83 5.82 -2.07
CA ILE A 378 19.12 4.59 -1.32
C ILE A 378 18.08 3.51 -1.64
N GLY A 379 16.78 3.83 -1.56
CA GLY A 379 15.70 2.88 -1.89
C GLY A 379 15.79 2.36 -3.32
N THR A 380 16.12 3.22 -4.29
CA THR A 380 16.30 2.83 -5.69
C THR A 380 17.53 1.93 -5.87
N LEU A 381 18.64 2.20 -5.16
CA LEU A 381 19.82 1.33 -5.17
C LEU A 381 19.54 -0.03 -4.53
N LEU A 382 18.76 -0.06 -3.44
CA LEU A 382 18.33 -1.30 -2.79
C LEU A 382 17.47 -2.18 -3.70
N ALA A 383 16.74 -1.60 -4.67
CA ALA A 383 16.06 -2.37 -5.70
C ALA A 383 17.02 -3.27 -6.50
N GLY A 384 18.29 -2.88 -6.62
CA GLY A 384 19.34 -3.70 -7.24
C GLY A 384 19.66 -5.00 -6.51
N PHE A 385 19.54 -4.98 -5.18
CA PHE A 385 19.72 -6.16 -4.33
C PHE A 385 18.44 -6.98 -4.21
N ALA A 386 17.27 -6.41 -4.50
CA ALA A 386 15.99 -7.13 -4.39
C ALA A 386 15.95 -8.40 -5.25
N GLY A 387 16.62 -8.41 -6.40
CA GLY A 387 16.71 -9.57 -7.29
C GLY A 387 17.48 -10.77 -6.71
N SER A 388 18.34 -10.57 -5.71
CA SER A 388 19.08 -11.67 -5.05
C SER A 388 18.39 -12.22 -3.81
N LEU A 389 17.27 -11.62 -3.38
CA LEU A 389 16.59 -11.95 -2.12
C LEU A 389 15.50 -13.03 -2.25
N GLY A 390 15.41 -13.71 -3.40
CA GLY A 390 14.45 -14.80 -3.62
C GLY A 390 13.02 -14.30 -3.83
N ASN A 391 12.05 -14.82 -3.05
CA ASN A 391 10.63 -14.49 -3.23
C ASN A 391 10.30 -13.09 -2.68
N ILE A 392 10.39 -12.08 -3.55
CA ILE A 392 10.16 -10.65 -3.23
C ILE A 392 8.79 -10.39 -2.61
N LEU A 393 7.76 -11.13 -3.04
CA LEU A 393 6.40 -10.99 -2.50
C LEU A 393 6.36 -11.43 -1.02
N GLU A 394 6.95 -12.58 -0.73
CA GLU A 394 7.02 -13.14 0.62
C GLU A 394 7.86 -12.25 1.52
N LEU A 395 9.02 -11.79 1.04
CA LEU A 395 9.86 -10.84 1.77
C LEU A 395 9.08 -9.57 2.13
N GLY A 396 8.32 -8.99 1.19
CA GLY A 396 7.50 -7.81 1.45
C GLY A 396 6.42 -8.05 2.52
N MET A 397 5.77 -9.22 2.51
CA MET A 397 4.79 -9.61 3.54
C MET A 397 5.45 -9.79 4.90
N THR A 398 6.60 -10.45 4.94
CA THR A 398 7.37 -10.69 6.17
C THR A 398 7.85 -9.38 6.80
N LEU A 399 8.37 -8.44 6.01
CA LEU A 399 8.80 -7.13 6.51
C LEU A 399 7.65 -6.35 7.17
N ASN A 400 6.44 -6.44 6.63
CA ASN A 400 5.26 -5.77 7.18
C ASN A 400 4.80 -6.42 8.50
N SER A 401 4.79 -7.76 8.54
CA SER A 401 4.37 -8.54 9.71
C SER A 401 5.30 -8.37 10.92
N PHE A 402 6.61 -8.30 10.71
CA PHE A 402 7.57 -8.14 11.81
C PHE A 402 7.40 -6.84 12.59
N PHE A 403 6.94 -5.79 11.94
CA PHE A 403 6.86 -4.46 12.55
C PHE A 403 5.47 -4.12 13.07
N GLY A 404 4.44 -4.53 12.34
CA GLY A 404 3.07 -4.10 12.60
C GLY A 404 2.53 -4.50 13.96
N GLY A 405 2.60 -5.79 14.28
CA GLY A 405 2.08 -6.33 15.54
C GLY A 405 2.70 -5.69 16.78
N PRO A 406 4.04 -5.68 16.92
CA PRO A 406 4.71 -5.07 18.07
C PRO A 406 4.39 -3.57 18.24
N LEU A 407 4.30 -2.82 17.13
CA LEU A 407 3.91 -1.43 17.17
C LEU A 407 2.47 -1.20 17.62
N VAL A 408 1.51 -1.96 17.07
CA VAL A 408 0.11 -1.88 17.50
C VAL A 408 0.03 -2.15 19.00
N GLY A 409 0.72 -3.19 19.48
CA GLY A 409 0.82 -3.50 20.90
C GLY A 409 1.37 -2.33 21.72
N LEU A 410 2.47 -1.71 21.28
CA LEU A 410 3.10 -0.60 21.98
C LEU A 410 2.22 0.66 22.02
N PHE A 411 1.56 1.02 20.90
CA PHE A 411 0.62 2.14 20.87
C PHE A 411 -0.59 1.89 21.76
N LEU A 412 -1.23 0.73 21.67
CA LEU A 412 -2.37 0.39 22.52
C LEU A 412 -1.98 0.35 24.00
N LEU A 413 -0.80 -0.20 24.34
CA LEU A 413 -0.27 -0.18 25.69
C LEU A 413 -0.09 1.24 26.20
N GLY A 414 0.49 2.12 25.39
CA GLY A 414 0.66 3.53 25.73
C GLY A 414 -0.67 4.25 25.95
N MET A 415 -1.61 4.09 25.01
CA MET A 415 -2.86 4.84 24.95
C MET A 415 -3.89 4.37 25.97
N LEU A 416 -3.97 3.05 26.23
CA LEU A 416 -5.03 2.44 27.04
C LEU A 416 -4.58 2.08 28.46
N SER A 417 -3.27 1.94 28.71
CA SER A 417 -2.77 1.61 30.05
C SER A 417 -2.17 2.83 30.76
N LYS A 418 -2.69 3.14 31.94
CA LYS A 418 -2.07 4.11 32.87
C LYS A 418 -0.94 3.51 33.71
N ARG A 419 -0.77 2.19 33.70
CA ARG A 419 0.15 1.46 34.60
C ARG A 419 1.52 1.17 33.98
N ALA A 420 1.62 1.13 32.65
CA ALA A 420 2.87 0.79 31.97
C ALA A 420 3.93 1.88 32.21
N LYS A 421 5.10 1.49 32.74
CA LYS A 421 6.24 2.38 33.03
C LYS A 421 7.20 2.46 31.83
N ALA A 422 8.15 3.40 31.87
CA ALA A 422 9.12 3.65 30.79
C ALA A 422 9.78 2.38 30.22
N ASN A 423 10.39 1.54 31.05
CA ASN A 423 11.06 0.31 30.60
C ASN A 423 10.11 -0.70 29.92
N ALA A 424 8.81 -0.66 30.23
CA ALA A 424 7.86 -1.61 29.65
C ALA A 424 7.67 -1.40 28.15
N GLY A 425 7.80 -0.15 27.66
CA GLY A 425 7.64 0.15 26.24
C GLY A 425 8.77 -0.47 25.39
N PHE A 426 10.02 -0.20 25.77
CA PHE A 426 11.19 -0.71 25.05
C PHE A 426 11.29 -2.24 25.13
N VAL A 427 11.13 -2.82 26.33
CA VAL A 427 11.17 -4.28 26.50
C VAL A 427 10.02 -4.95 25.77
N GLY A 428 8.80 -4.39 25.85
CA GLY A 428 7.64 -4.92 25.13
C GLY A 428 7.82 -4.93 23.62
N LEU A 429 8.44 -3.87 23.06
CA LEU A 429 8.78 -3.80 21.65
C LEU A 429 9.77 -4.89 21.24
N LEU A 430 10.87 -5.08 22.00
CA LEU A 430 11.87 -6.11 21.70
C LEU A 430 11.32 -7.53 21.83
N VAL A 431 10.54 -7.80 22.87
CA VAL A 431 9.89 -9.12 23.05
C VAL A 431 8.89 -9.36 21.91
N GLY A 432 8.07 -8.36 21.57
CA GLY A 432 7.14 -8.46 20.45
C GLY A 432 7.82 -8.75 19.13
N LEU A 433 8.94 -8.08 18.84
CA LEU A 433 9.77 -8.34 17.66
C LEU A 433 10.34 -9.75 17.68
N GLY A 434 10.87 -10.21 18.82
CA GLY A 434 11.40 -11.57 18.96
C GLY A 434 10.36 -12.65 18.71
N VAL A 435 9.14 -12.47 19.23
CA VAL A 435 8.01 -13.37 18.98
C VAL A 435 7.59 -13.33 17.51
N ALA A 436 7.50 -12.15 16.90
CA ALA A 436 7.13 -12.02 15.49
C ALA A 436 8.16 -12.68 14.56
N ILE A 437 9.45 -12.59 14.88
CA ILE A 437 10.52 -13.27 14.15
C ILE A 437 10.41 -14.78 14.33
N TRP A 438 10.23 -15.26 15.57
CA TRP A 438 10.10 -16.69 15.86
C TRP A 438 8.89 -17.34 15.18
N MET A 439 7.78 -16.62 15.07
CA MET A 439 6.60 -17.10 14.35
C MET A 439 6.75 -17.04 12.82
N GLY A 440 7.65 -16.19 12.31
CA GLY A 440 7.89 -16.00 10.88
C GLY A 440 9.05 -16.84 10.31
N SER A 441 9.85 -17.46 11.18
CA SER A 441 10.88 -18.47 10.86
C SER A 441 10.29 -19.86 10.88
#